data_AF-A0A942NR57-F1
#
_entry.id   AF-A0A942NR57-F1
#
_cell.length_a   1.000
_cell.length_b   1.000
_cell.length_c   1.000
_cell.angle_alpha   90.00
_cell.angle_beta   90.00
_cell.angle_gamma   90.00
#
_symmetry.space_group_name_H-M   'P 1'
#
loop_
_entity.id
_entity.type
_entity.pdbx_description
1 polymer ?
#
loop_
_entity_poly.entity_id
_entity_poly.type
_entity_poly.pdbx_seq_one_letter_code
_entity_poly.pdbx_strand_id
1 'polypeptide(L)'
;MDPEQVARWLRQHPLTPIHVDCATTVMLKILDGKCKMPEAEKQVMALLYEAVKTQPGQLLATELHQLIASAREYIDDELKTRIYEQRLLAETALSRPVMKGFKAMIRQQGLLDGANETEEA
;
A
#
# COMPACT_ATOMS: atom_id res chain seq x y z
N MET A 1 -4.12 -6.06 -13.56
CA MET A 1 -3.17 -6.77 -12.67
C MET A 1 -3.93 -7.72 -11.75
N ASP A 2 -3.48 -8.96 -11.57
CA ASP A 2 -4.02 -9.94 -10.61
C ASP A 2 -3.00 -10.32 -9.50
N PRO A 3 -3.38 -11.09 -8.46
CA PRO A 3 -2.46 -11.48 -7.39
C PRO A 3 -1.22 -12.26 -7.86
N GLU A 4 -1.36 -13.11 -8.89
CA GLU A 4 -0.25 -13.92 -9.40
C GLU A 4 0.76 -13.07 -10.16
N GLN A 5 0.26 -12.10 -10.93
CA GLN A 5 1.07 -11.12 -11.63
C GLN A 5 1.87 -10.24 -10.66
N VAL A 6 1.25 -9.78 -9.56
CA VAL A 6 1.97 -9.05 -8.49
C VAL A 6 3.04 -9.92 -7.84
N ALA A 7 2.73 -11.19 -7.52
CA ALA A 7 3.71 -12.11 -6.95
C ALA A 7 4.89 -12.38 -7.91
N ARG A 8 4.62 -12.47 -9.22
CA ARG A 8 5.67 -12.61 -10.25
C ARG A 8 6.54 -11.36 -10.33
N TRP A 9 5.93 -10.18 -10.32
CA TRP A 9 6.62 -8.90 -10.29
C TRP A 9 7.53 -8.79 -9.05
N LEU A 10 7.04 -9.16 -7.86
CA LEU A 10 7.84 -9.16 -6.62
C LEU A 10 9.07 -10.08 -6.67
N ARG A 11 8.99 -11.21 -7.39
CA ARG A 11 10.16 -12.08 -7.61
C ARG A 11 11.23 -11.43 -8.49
N GLN A 12 10.82 -10.57 -9.42
CA GLN A 12 11.72 -9.83 -10.32
C GLN A 12 12.23 -8.53 -9.68
N HIS A 13 11.44 -7.95 -8.78
CA HIS A 13 11.72 -6.69 -8.10
C HIS A 13 11.55 -6.85 -6.58
N PRO A 14 12.50 -7.51 -5.89
CA PRO A 14 12.41 -7.70 -4.45
C PRO A 14 12.31 -6.37 -3.70
N LEU A 15 11.33 -6.27 -2.81
CA LEU A 15 11.13 -5.08 -1.98
C LEU A 15 11.98 -5.15 -0.71
N THR A 16 12.43 -3.98 -0.26
CA THR A 16 13.15 -3.82 1.00
C THR A 16 12.14 -3.51 2.13
N PRO A 17 12.54 -3.62 3.41
CA PRO A 17 11.63 -3.33 4.54
C PRO A 17 10.98 -1.93 4.45
N ILE A 18 11.70 -0.91 3.98
CA ILE A 18 11.13 0.44 3.80
C ILE A 18 10.06 0.50 2.70
N HIS A 19 10.14 -0.36 1.68
CA HIS A 19 9.11 -0.48 0.65
C HIS A 19 7.84 -1.16 1.19
N VAL A 20 7.98 -2.09 2.14
CA VAL A 20 6.84 -2.68 2.87
C VAL A 20 6.11 -1.60 3.68
N ASP A 21 6.85 -0.72 4.37
CA ASP A 21 6.24 0.42 5.08
C ASP A 21 5.50 1.35 4.12
N CYS A 22 6.05 1.59 2.94
CA CYS A 22 5.42 2.41 1.90
C CYS A 22 4.10 1.78 1.40
N ALA A 23 4.10 0.48 1.08
CA ALA A 23 2.90 -0.25 0.69
C ALA A 23 1.83 -0.21 1.80
N THR A 24 2.23 -0.44 3.04
CA THR A 24 1.37 -0.38 4.23
C THR A 24 0.76 1.00 4.43
N THR A 25 1.57 2.06 4.25
CA THR A 25 1.09 3.45 4.37
C THR A 25 0.11 3.81 3.27
N VAL A 26 0.32 3.34 2.04
CA VAL A 26 -0.66 3.50 0.96
C VAL A 26 -1.95 2.77 1.30
N MET A 27 -1.90 1.56 1.86
CA MET A 27 -3.09 0.83 2.30
C MET A 27 -3.88 1.60 3.37
N LEU A 28 -3.21 2.18 4.37
CA LEU A 28 -3.85 3.06 5.35
C LEU A 28 -4.53 4.27 4.71
N LYS A 29 -3.87 4.90 3.72
CA LYS A 29 -4.46 6.03 2.97
C LYS A 29 -5.66 5.61 2.14
N ILE A 30 -5.70 4.37 1.64
CA ILE A 30 -6.86 3.82 0.91
C ILE A 30 -8.03 3.67 1.89
N LEU A 31 -7.80 3.04 3.05
CA LEU A 31 -8.82 2.84 4.08
C LEU A 31 -9.35 4.17 4.67
N ASP A 32 -8.48 5.17 4.85
CA ASP A 32 -8.86 6.51 5.32
C ASP A 32 -9.45 7.41 4.20
N GLY A 33 -9.54 6.92 2.96
CA GLY A 33 -10.04 7.70 1.82
C GLY A 33 -9.16 8.90 1.42
N LYS A 34 -7.89 8.94 1.85
CA LYS A 34 -6.92 10.02 1.51
C LYS A 34 -6.01 9.67 0.34
N CYS A 35 -6.10 8.46 -0.21
CA CYS A 35 -5.33 8.06 -1.38
C CYS A 35 -5.88 8.70 -2.66
N LYS A 36 -5.03 9.45 -3.37
CA LYS A 36 -5.37 10.15 -4.64
C LYS A 36 -5.01 9.36 -5.89
N MET A 37 -4.64 8.09 -5.76
CA MET A 37 -4.38 7.21 -6.91
C MET A 37 -5.71 6.89 -7.60
N PRO A 38 -5.74 6.67 -8.93
CA PRO A 38 -6.89 6.10 -9.63
C PRO A 38 -7.33 4.77 -9.00
N GLU A 39 -8.60 4.39 -9.17
CA GLU A 39 -9.15 3.22 -8.50
C GLU A 39 -8.43 1.93 -8.93
N ALA A 40 -8.11 1.80 -10.22
CA ALA A 40 -7.31 0.69 -10.73
C ALA A 40 -5.92 0.64 -10.06
N GLU A 41 -5.22 1.78 -9.93
CA GLU A 41 -3.93 1.84 -9.24
C GLU A 41 -4.07 1.46 -7.74
N LYS A 42 -5.15 1.87 -7.06
CA LYS A 42 -5.41 1.48 -5.66
C LYS A 42 -5.61 -0.03 -5.52
N GLN A 43 -6.32 -0.66 -6.45
CA GLN A 43 -6.49 -2.12 -6.46
C GLN A 43 -5.15 -2.83 -6.57
N VAL A 44 -4.26 -2.37 -7.46
CA VAL A 44 -2.89 -2.91 -7.56
C VAL A 44 -2.11 -2.70 -6.26
N MET A 45 -2.22 -1.53 -5.63
CA MET A 45 -1.56 -1.29 -4.34
C MET A 45 -2.10 -2.16 -3.21
N ALA A 46 -3.40 -2.45 -3.20
CA ALA A 46 -3.99 -3.38 -2.24
C ALA A 46 -3.46 -4.81 -2.46
N LEU A 47 -3.35 -5.26 -3.72
CA LEU A 47 -2.73 -6.55 -4.05
C LEU A 47 -1.25 -6.60 -3.64
N LEU A 48 -0.50 -5.52 -3.89
CA LEU A 48 0.89 -5.40 -3.46
C LEU A 48 1.02 -5.50 -1.94
N TYR A 49 0.20 -4.75 -1.21
CA TYR A 49 0.14 -4.83 0.24
C TYR A 49 -0.14 -6.25 0.73
N GLU A 50 -1.13 -6.94 0.15
CA GLU A 50 -1.45 -8.31 0.51
C GLU A 50 -0.30 -9.29 0.31
N ALA A 51 0.50 -9.08 -0.74
CA ALA A 51 1.66 -9.92 -1.03
C ALA A 51 2.86 -9.65 -0.09
N VAL A 52 2.90 -8.50 0.60
CA VAL A 52 4.03 -8.11 1.47
C VAL A 52 3.68 -7.98 2.95
N LYS A 53 2.40 -8.04 3.35
CA LYS A 53 1.95 -7.84 4.74
C LYS A 53 2.53 -8.83 5.77
N THR A 54 3.15 -9.92 5.33
CA THR A 54 3.82 -10.90 6.21
C THR A 54 5.31 -10.62 6.38
N GLN A 55 5.86 -9.64 5.65
CA GLN A 55 7.25 -9.23 5.74
C GLN A 55 7.39 -8.10 6.77
N PRO A 56 8.48 -8.04 7.53
CA PRO A 56 8.69 -6.94 8.47
C PRO A 56 8.95 -5.62 7.71
N GLY A 57 8.28 -4.57 8.16
CA GLY A 57 8.61 -3.19 7.81
C GLY A 57 9.88 -2.71 8.50
N GLN A 58 10.38 -1.53 8.11
CA GLN A 58 11.52 -0.89 8.76
C GLN A 58 11.08 0.02 9.91
N LEU A 59 9.96 0.72 9.75
CA LEU A 59 9.50 1.80 10.63
C LEU A 59 8.15 1.48 11.28
N LEU A 60 7.28 0.75 10.59
CA LEU A 60 5.93 0.48 11.07
C LEU A 60 5.86 -0.84 11.83
N ALA A 61 5.08 -0.84 12.91
CA ALA A 61 4.90 -2.00 13.76
C ALA A 61 4.06 -3.08 13.05
N THR A 62 4.36 -4.36 13.29
CA THR A 62 3.70 -5.49 12.59
C THR A 62 2.21 -5.62 12.97
N GLU A 63 1.85 -5.17 14.17
CA GLU A 63 0.49 -5.12 14.70
C GLU A 63 -0.44 -4.26 13.82
N LEU A 64 0.13 -3.33 13.05
CA LEU A 64 -0.62 -2.50 12.12
C LEU A 64 -1.34 -3.34 11.06
N HIS A 65 -0.79 -4.50 10.68
CA HIS A 65 -1.44 -5.41 9.73
C HIS A 65 -2.71 -6.04 10.29
N GLN A 66 -2.78 -6.26 11.61
CA GLN A 66 -4.02 -6.74 12.25
C GLN A 66 -5.10 -5.65 12.20
N LEU A 67 -4.74 -4.40 12.49
CA LEU A 67 -5.66 -3.26 12.37
C LEU A 67 -6.20 -3.11 10.94
N ILE A 68 -5.32 -3.20 9.94
CA ILE A 68 -5.71 -3.14 8.53
C ILE A 68 -6.65 -4.29 8.18
N ALA A 69 -6.36 -5.52 8.64
CA ALA A 69 -7.24 -6.67 8.41
C ALA A 69 -8.64 -6.44 8.98
N SER A 70 -8.75 -6.00 10.24
CA SER A 70 -10.04 -5.69 10.86
C SER A 70 -10.82 -4.61 10.10
N ALA A 71 -10.15 -3.52 9.71
CA ALA A 71 -10.78 -2.43 8.97
C ALA A 71 -11.25 -2.82 7.56
N ARG A 72 -10.67 -3.86 6.95
CA ARG A 72 -11.11 -4.40 5.65
C ARG A 72 -12.34 -5.28 5.76
N GLU A 73 -12.55 -5.96 6.89
CA GLU A 73 -13.73 -6.79 7.13
C GLU A 73 -14.95 -5.93 7.50
N TYR A 74 -14.76 -5.00 8.43
CA TYR A 74 -15.81 -4.09 8.88
C TYR A 74 -15.20 -2.84 9.47
N ILE A 75 -15.69 -1.67 9.07
CA ILE A 75 -15.16 -0.39 9.53
C ILE A 75 -16.24 0.41 10.28
N ASP A 76 -16.11 0.46 11.60
CA ASP A 76 -16.89 1.32 12.48
C ASP A 76 -16.16 2.65 12.76
N ASP A 77 -16.80 3.53 13.53
CA ASP A 77 -16.24 4.86 13.81
C ASP A 77 -15.00 4.82 14.71
N GLU A 78 -14.86 3.80 15.57
CA GLU A 78 -13.65 3.58 16.37
C GLU A 78 -12.48 3.19 15.46
N LEU A 79 -12.68 2.20 14.58
CA LEU A 79 -11.67 1.75 13.62
C LEU A 79 -11.31 2.85 12.63
N LYS A 80 -12.26 3.68 12.18
CA LYS A 80 -11.94 4.87 11.35
C LYS A 80 -10.98 5.80 12.07
N THR A 81 -11.24 6.09 13.35
CA THR A 81 -10.39 6.96 14.17
C THR A 81 -8.99 6.38 14.30
N ARG A 82 -8.88 5.07 14.60
CA ARG A 82 -7.60 4.37 14.72
C ARG A 82 -6.83 4.34 13.39
N ILE A 83 -7.50 4.08 12.26
CA ILE A 83 -6.89 4.11 10.93
C ILE A 83 -6.36 5.50 10.60
N TYR A 84 -7.13 6.56 10.90
CA TYR A 84 -6.71 7.94 10.73
C TYR A 84 -5.43 8.26 11.54
N GLU A 85 -5.40 7.88 12.82
CA GLU A 85 -4.24 8.09 13.70
C GLU A 85 -3.00 7.35 13.18
N GLN A 86 -3.16 6.06 12.83
CA GLN A 86 -2.06 5.26 12.31
C GLN A 86 -1.56 5.78 10.96
N ARG A 87 -2.45 6.27 10.09
CA ARG A 87 -2.04 6.92 8.84
C ARG A 87 -1.18 8.15 9.12
N LEU A 88 -1.56 8.99 10.08
CA LEU A 88 -0.78 10.18 10.44
C LEU A 88 0.59 9.82 11.01
N LEU A 89 0.66 8.82 11.88
CA LEU A 89 1.93 8.32 12.42
C LEU A 89 2.81 7.78 11.30
N ALA A 90 2.26 6.98 10.39
CA ALA A 90 2.98 6.43 9.25
C ALA A 90 3.49 7.52 8.30
N GLU A 91 2.68 8.53 7.99
CA GLU A 91 3.09 9.69 7.17
C GLU A 91 4.13 10.59 7.84
N THR A 92 4.18 10.59 9.18
CA THR A 92 5.19 11.32 9.94
C THR A 92 6.51 10.55 9.97
N ALA A 93 6.47 9.23 10.13
CA ALA A 93 7.64 8.36 10.13
C ALA A 93 8.27 8.23 8.74
N LEU A 94 7.45 8.10 7.68
CA LEU A 94 7.92 7.98 6.30
C LEU A 94 8.06 9.35 5.64
N SER A 95 9.32 9.73 5.41
CA SER A 95 9.62 10.98 4.73
C SER A 95 9.00 11.04 3.32
N ARG A 96 8.59 12.25 2.90
CA ARG A 96 8.06 12.49 1.55
C ARG A 96 9.01 12.03 0.42
N PRO A 97 10.34 12.21 0.51
CA PRO A 97 11.28 11.68 -0.48
C PRO A 97 11.21 10.16 -0.63
N VAL A 98 11.07 9.41 0.47
CA VAL A 98 10.96 7.94 0.43
C VAL A 98 9.69 7.52 -0.29
N MET A 99 8.54 8.09 0.07
CA MET A 99 7.26 7.81 -0.61
C MET A 99 7.30 8.16 -2.10
N LYS A 100 7.91 9.30 -2.46
CA LYS A 100 8.07 9.71 -3.86
C LYS A 100 8.97 8.75 -4.62
N GLY A 101 10.09 8.33 -4.03
CA GLY A 101 11.03 7.39 -4.61
C GLY A 101 10.38 6.02 -4.85
N PHE A 102 9.69 5.49 -3.84
CA PHE A 102 8.94 4.25 -3.95
C PHE A 102 7.90 4.30 -5.09
N LYS A 103 7.08 5.36 -5.12
CA LYS A 103 6.07 5.52 -6.18
C LYS A 103 6.67 5.65 -7.58
N ALA A 104 7.79 6.36 -7.72
CA ALA A 104 8.50 6.46 -8.99
C ALA A 104 9.07 5.10 -9.42
N MET A 105 9.66 4.35 -8.49
CA MET A 105 10.25 3.03 -8.73
C MET A 105 9.20 2.02 -9.22
N ILE A 106 8.05 1.88 -8.53
CA ILE A 106 7.02 0.91 -8.94
C ILE A 106 6.40 1.25 -10.31
N ARG A 107 6.36 2.54 -10.68
CA ARG A 107 5.91 2.98 -12.01
C ARG A 107 6.94 2.69 -13.09
N GLN A 108 8.21 3.00 -12.83
CA GLN A 108 9.28 2.71 -13.77
C GLN A 108 9.42 1.20 -14.03
N GLN A 109 9.11 0.38 -13.03
CA GLN A 109 9.13 -1.09 -13.11
C GLN A 109 7.79 -1.67 -13.62
N GLY A 110 6.87 -0.83 -14.10
CA GLY A 110 5.64 -1.23 -14.76
C GLY A 110 4.58 -1.90 -13.87
N LEU A 111 4.71 -1.82 -12.54
CA LEU A 111 3.69 -2.37 -11.64
C LEU A 111 2.33 -1.67 -11.82
N LEU A 112 2.31 -0.39 -12.20
CA LEU A 112 1.05 0.35 -12.35
C LEU A 112 0.58 0.44 -13.82
N ASP A 113 1.33 -0.10 -14.78
CA ASP A 113 1.02 0.07 -16.21
C ASP A 113 -0.27 -0.66 -16.60
N GLY A 114 -0.43 -1.91 -16.15
CA GLY A 114 -1.66 -2.69 -16.36
C GLY A 114 -2.87 -2.24 -15.54
N ALA A 115 -2.78 -1.11 -14.83
CA ALA A 115 -3.92 -0.42 -14.21
C ALA A 115 -4.45 0.71 -15.12
N ASN A 116 -3.58 1.33 -15.93
CA ASN A 116 -3.94 2.44 -16.82
C ASN A 116 -4.71 1.98 -18.07
N GLU A 117 -4.54 0.74 -18.50
CA GLU A 117 -5.23 0.18 -19.68
C GLU A 117 -6.76 0.05 -19.50
N THR A 118 -7.27 0.19 -18.28
CA THR A 118 -8.71 0.02 -17.96
C THR A 118 -9.50 1.34 -17.97
N GLU A 119 -8.83 2.50 -18.12
CA GLU A 119 -9.49 3.83 -18.13
C GLU A 119 -9.70 4.42 -19.54
N GLU A 120 -9.23 3.75 -20.60
CA GLU A 120 -9.41 4.18 -22.02
C GLU A 120 -10.34 3.27 -22.86
N ALA A 121 -11.32 2.60 -22.23
CA ALA A 121 -12.33 1.79 -22.93
C ALA A 121 -13.76 2.30 -22.71
#